data_AF-A0A7G2N4R2-F1
#
_entry.id   AF-A0A7G2N4R2-F1
#
_cell.length_a   1.000
_cell.length_b   1.000
_cell.length_c   1.000
_cell.angle_alpha   90.00
_cell.angle_beta   90.00
_cell.angle_gamma   90.00
#
_symmetry.space_group_name_H-M   'P 1'
#
loop_
_entity.id
_entity.type
_entity.pdbx_description
1 polymer ?
#
loop_
_entity_poly.entity_id
_entity_poly.type
_entity_poly.pdbx_seq_one_letter_code
_entity_poly.pdbx_strand_id
1 'polypeptide(L)'
;MNTYTIYDEFITLGKLLKDAAIIETGGAAKNFLANNDVLYNGSYENRRGKKLFDGDVLEFPDLGLKLNIVAATATEIAERQAELEEEARVKAIVKTLNANNKKAAGRQKTAANNKEQYFKRKTNKPKFPGAK
;
A
#
# COMPACT_ATOMS: atom_id res chain seq x y z
N MET A 1 -2.77 28.98 16.63
CA MET A 1 -3.42 27.65 16.79
C MET A 1 -3.02 26.83 15.58
N ASN A 2 -2.24 25.77 15.76
CA ASN A 2 -1.82 24.93 14.66
C ASN A 2 -2.82 23.78 14.51
N THR A 3 -3.47 23.71 13.35
CA THR A 3 -4.42 22.65 12.99
C THR A 3 -3.76 21.64 12.08
N TYR A 4 -3.99 20.36 12.35
CA TYR A 4 -3.50 19.25 11.54
C TYR A 4 -4.70 18.51 10.93
N THR A 5 -4.79 18.53 9.60
CA THR A 5 -5.89 17.89 8.88
C THR A 5 -5.59 16.42 8.63
N ILE A 6 -6.45 15.53 9.10
CA ILE A 6 -6.40 14.09 8.79
C ILE A 6 -7.37 13.76 7.66
N TYR A 7 -6.91 12.97 6.69
CA TYR A 7 -7.74 12.49 5.57
C TYR A 7 -8.20 11.04 5.78
N ASP A 8 -7.48 10.31 6.63
CA ASP A 8 -7.84 8.96 7.06
C ASP A 8 -8.79 9.04 8.27
N GLU A 9 -9.48 7.94 8.60
CA GLU A 9 -10.36 7.85 9.79
C GLU A 9 -9.64 8.16 11.11
N PHE A 10 -8.34 7.88 11.17
CA PHE A 10 -7.51 8.17 12.33
C PHE A 10 -6.05 8.35 11.91
N ILE A 11 -5.29 9.08 12.73
CA ILE A 11 -3.82 9.11 12.66
C ILE A 11 -3.22 8.49 13.91
N THR A 12 -2.03 7.91 13.82
CA THR A 12 -1.31 7.43 15.01
C THR A 12 -0.35 8.50 15.50
N LEU A 13 -0.14 8.58 16.82
CA LEU A 13 0.76 9.57 17.43
C LEU A 13 2.15 9.55 16.79
N GLY A 14 2.71 8.36 16.54
CA GLY A 14 4.00 8.22 15.87
C GLY A 14 4.02 8.73 14.43
N LYS A 15 2.95 8.52 13.66
CA LYS A 15 2.83 9.05 12.28
C LYS A 15 2.73 10.57 12.31
N LEU A 16 1.91 11.10 13.20
CA LEU A 16 1.75 12.54 13.37
C LEU A 16 3.06 13.22 13.79
N LEU A 17 3.82 12.65 14.72
CA LEU A 17 5.13 13.19 15.11
C LEU A 17 6.10 13.29 13.92
N LYS A 18 6.03 12.31 13.00
CA LYS A 18 6.85 12.32 11.79
C LYS A 18 6.35 13.37 10.80
N ASP A 19 5.05 13.41 10.55
CA ASP A 19 4.44 14.34 9.59
C ASP A 19 4.58 15.80 10.05
N ALA A 20 4.53 16.04 11.37
CA ALA A 20 4.81 17.33 12.00
C ALA A 20 6.31 17.68 12.05
N ALA A 21 7.18 16.85 11.45
CA ALA A 21 8.64 17.01 11.43
C ALA A 21 9.29 17.13 12.83
N ILE A 22 8.65 16.59 13.86
CA ILE A 22 9.19 16.54 15.23
C ILE A 22 10.25 15.44 15.34
N ILE A 23 10.08 14.35 14.58
CA ILE A 23 11.03 13.24 14.50
C ILE A 23 11.46 12.97 13.05
N GLU A 24 12.71 12.57 12.87
CA GLU A 24 13.27 12.29 11.54
C GLU A 24 12.90 10.89 11.00
N THR A 25 12.78 9.90 11.89
CA THR A 25 12.55 8.50 11.51
C THR A 25 11.42 7.87 12.33
N GLY A 26 10.72 6.89 11.75
CA GLY A 26 9.62 6.20 12.45
C GLY A 26 10.08 5.42 13.71
N GLY A 27 11.37 5.06 13.77
CA GLY A 27 11.99 4.45 14.95
C GLY A 27 12.23 5.45 16.09
N ALA A 28 12.51 6.71 15.78
CA ALA A 28 12.81 7.76 16.76
C ALA A 28 11.61 8.09 17.67
N ALA A 29 10.38 7.83 17.22
CA ALA A 29 9.16 8.06 18.01
C ALA A 29 9.18 7.41 19.40
N LYS A 30 9.75 6.19 19.54
CA LYS A 30 9.83 5.52 20.85
C LYS A 30 10.74 6.30 21.81
N ASN A 31 11.89 6.75 21.31
CA ASN A 31 12.85 7.50 22.10
C ASN A 31 12.30 8.90 22.43
N PHE A 32 11.64 9.53 21.46
CA PHE A 32 11.01 10.84 21.66
C PHE A 32 9.97 10.78 22.79
N LEU A 33 9.03 9.83 22.73
CA LEU A 33 7.97 9.65 23.75
C LEU A 33 8.48 9.16 25.11
N ALA A 34 9.71 8.65 25.18
CA ALA A 34 10.33 8.25 26.44
C ALA A 34 11.06 9.41 27.13
N ASN A 35 11.53 10.40 26.36
CA ASN A 35 12.30 11.54 26.88
C ASN A 35 11.50 12.85 26.93
N ASN A 36 10.39 12.95 26.18
CA ASN A 36 9.57 14.15 26.09
C ASN A 36 8.17 13.85 26.57
N ASP A 37 7.57 14.85 27.21
CA ASP A 37 6.19 14.79 27.66
C ASP A 37 5.24 15.14 26.52
N VAL A 38 4.25 14.28 26.33
CA VAL A 38 3.18 14.49 25.35
C VAL A 38 1.86 14.35 26.07
N LEU A 39 1.03 15.38 25.96
CA LEU A 39 -0.33 15.38 26.50
C LEU A 39 -1.32 15.20 25.36
N TYR A 40 -2.18 14.22 25.52
CA TYR A 40 -3.33 13.95 24.68
C TYR A 40 -4.60 14.31 25.46
N ASN A 41 -5.31 15.34 25.01
CA ASN A 41 -6.50 15.88 25.68
C ASN A 41 -6.28 16.14 27.19
N GLY A 42 -5.10 16.64 27.54
CA GLY A 42 -4.70 16.91 28.93
C GLY A 42 -4.19 15.70 29.73
N SER A 43 -4.12 14.50 29.14
CA SER A 43 -3.57 13.30 29.77
C SER A 43 -2.22 12.90 29.17
N TYR A 44 -1.24 12.54 29.99
CA TYR A 44 0.04 12.05 29.51
C TYR A 44 -0.11 10.79 28.65
N GLU A 45 0.49 10.80 27.47
CA GLU A 45 0.42 9.71 26.50
C GLU A 45 1.79 9.43 25.90
N ASN A 46 2.36 8.26 26.21
CA ASN A 46 3.65 7.83 25.67
C ASN A 46 3.52 6.75 24.57
N ARG A 47 2.29 6.30 24.26
CA ARG A 47 2.09 5.18 23.35
C ARG A 47 2.11 5.69 21.93
N ARG A 48 3.19 5.40 21.20
CA ARG A 48 3.33 5.70 19.76
C ARG A 48 2.12 5.25 18.92
N GLY A 49 1.53 4.12 19.28
CA GLY A 49 0.39 3.52 18.58
C GLY A 49 -0.98 4.07 18.98
N LYS A 50 -1.04 5.11 19.84
CA LYS A 50 -2.29 5.77 20.17
C LYS A 50 -2.91 6.33 18.90
N LYS A 51 -4.18 6.01 18.68
CA LYS A 51 -4.99 6.55 17.59
C LYS A 51 -5.59 7.87 18.03
N LEU A 52 -5.52 8.85 17.15
CA LEU A 52 -6.11 10.17 17.29
C LEU A 52 -7.18 10.34 16.21
N PHE A 53 -8.28 10.94 16.63
CA PHE A 53 -9.47 11.20 15.84
C PHE A 53 -9.68 12.71 15.70
N ASP A 54 -10.66 13.09 14.90
CA ASP A 54 -11.06 14.47 14.77
C ASP A 54 -11.53 15.06 16.10
N GLY A 55 -11.16 16.32 16.35
CA GLY A 55 -11.44 17.02 17.59
C GLY A 55 -10.44 16.74 18.73
N ASP A 56 -9.52 15.80 18.54
CA ASP A 56 -8.48 15.54 19.53
C ASP A 56 -7.43 16.66 19.58
N VAL A 57 -6.90 16.91 20.78
CA VAL A 57 -5.88 17.92 21.02
C VAL A 57 -4.60 17.25 21.52
N LEU A 58 -3.49 17.55 20.86
CA LEU A 58 -2.15 17.19 21.29
C LEU A 58 -1.36 18.41 21.75
N GLU A 59 -0.69 18.26 22.88
CA GLU A 59 0.17 19.27 23.46
C GLU A 59 1.55 18.69 23.76
N PHE A 60 2.57 19.44 23.40
CA PHE A 60 3.98 19.15 23.63
C PHE A 60 4.57 20.26 24.51
N PRO A 61 4.50 20.12 25.85
CA PRO A 61 5.02 21.15 26.77
C PRO A 61 6.48 21.50 26.51
N ASP A 62 7.32 20.50 26.23
CA ASP A 62 8.75 20.68 26.00
C ASP A 62 9.07 21.54 24.77
N LEU A 63 8.17 21.52 23.78
CA LEU A 63 8.29 22.28 22.54
C LEU A 63 7.40 23.54 22.53
N GLY A 64 6.53 23.71 23.53
CA GLY A 64 5.49 24.74 23.52
C GLY A 64 4.52 24.62 22.34
N LEU A 65 4.36 23.42 21.77
CA LEU A 65 3.53 23.19 20.59
C LEU A 65 2.18 22.60 20.97
N LYS A 66 1.11 23.09 20.32
CA LYS A 66 -0.25 22.57 20.47
C LYS A 66 -0.87 22.34 19.10
N LEU A 67 -1.27 21.10 18.84
CA LEU A 67 -1.87 20.64 17.60
C LEU A 67 -3.34 20.25 17.84
N ASN A 68 -4.24 20.83 17.07
CA ASN A 68 -5.64 20.41 17.03
C ASN A 68 -5.87 19.52 15.81
N ILE A 69 -6.40 18.31 16.03
CA ILE A 69 -6.67 17.35 14.96
C ILE A 69 -8.04 17.65 14.37
N VAL A 70 -8.10 17.82 13.04
CA VAL A 70 -9.34 18.12 12.33
C VAL A 70 -9.47 17.13 11.17
N ALA A 71 -10.60 16.46 11.03
CA ALA A 71 -10.84 15.65 9.83
C ALA A 71 -11.06 16.56 8.61
N ALA A 72 -10.53 16.14 7.47
CA ALA A 72 -10.91 16.69 6.18
C ALA A 72 -12.43 16.52 5.98
N THR A 73 -13.04 17.47 5.28
CA THR A 73 -14.48 17.51 5.10
C THR A 73 -14.98 16.26 4.38
N ALA A 74 -16.06 15.65 4.89
CA ALA A 74 -16.59 14.37 4.39
C ALA A 74 -16.91 14.36 2.88
N THR A 75 -17.16 15.53 2.29
CA THR A 75 -17.36 15.71 0.85
C THR A 75 -16.11 15.43 0.02
N GLU A 76 -14.94 15.87 0.49
CA GLU A 76 -13.66 15.68 -0.22
C GLU A 76 -13.16 14.23 -0.12
N ILE A 77 -13.50 13.55 0.98
CA ILE A 77 -13.20 12.13 1.19
C ILE A 77 -14.02 11.26 0.23
N ALA A 78 -15.30 11.61 0.02
CA ALA A 78 -16.19 10.87 -0.88
C ALA A 78 -15.77 10.97 -2.35
N GLU A 79 -15.35 12.15 -2.80
CA GLU A 79 -14.88 12.37 -4.17
C GLU A 79 -13.60 11.58 -4.47
N ARG A 80 -12.63 11.57 -3.53
CA ARG A 80 -11.40 10.79 -3.70
C ARG A 80 -11.63 9.27 -3.67
N GLN A 81 -12.62 8.80 -2.92
CA GLN A 81 -13.00 7.38 -2.93
C GLN A 81 -13.55 6.97 -4.29
N ALA A 82 -14.35 7.81 -4.94
CA ALA A 82 -14.88 7.53 -6.27
C ALA A 82 -13.75 7.41 -7.31
N GLU A 83 -12.76 8.31 -7.30
CA GLU A 83 -11.61 8.24 -8.22
C GLU A 83 -10.76 6.99 -8.00
N LEU A 84 -10.48 6.63 -6.74
CA LEU A 84 -9.72 5.42 -6.41
C LEU A 84 -10.46 4.14 -6.86
N GLU A 85 -11.79 4.13 -6.77
CA GLU A 85 -12.62 3.02 -7.23
C GLU A 85 -12.62 2.91 -8.76
N GLU A 86 -12.65 4.03 -9.48
CA GLU A 86 -12.51 4.07 -10.93
C GLU A 86 -11.12 3.58 -11.38
N GLU A 87 -10.05 4.07 -10.75
CA GLU A 87 -8.70 3.60 -11.05
C GLU A 87 -8.52 2.11 -10.75
N ALA A 88 -9.10 1.62 -9.64
CA ALA A 88 -9.09 0.20 -9.30
C ALA A 88 -9.83 -0.65 -10.35
N ARG A 89 -10.97 -0.16 -10.86
CA ARG A 89 -11.72 -0.78 -11.95
C ARG A 89 -10.89 -0.82 -13.24
N VAL A 90 -10.27 0.29 -13.63
CA VAL A 90 -9.42 0.37 -14.83
C VAL A 90 -8.23 -0.58 -14.70
N LYS A 91 -7.56 -0.60 -13.55
CA LYS A 91 -6.42 -1.49 -13.29
C LYS A 91 -6.83 -2.97 -13.34
N ALA A 92 -8.02 -3.31 -12.85
CA ALA A 92 -8.56 -4.66 -12.96
C ALA A 92 -8.83 -5.04 -14.42
N ILE A 93 -9.45 -4.16 -15.21
CA ILE A 93 -9.69 -4.37 -16.64
C ILE A 93 -8.36 -4.58 -17.38
N VAL A 94 -7.39 -3.67 -17.22
CA VAL A 94 -6.08 -3.77 -17.87
C VAL A 94 -5.35 -5.06 -17.48
N LYS A 95 -5.43 -5.47 -16.21
CA LYS A 95 -4.85 -6.74 -15.73
C LYS A 95 -5.50 -7.95 -16.43
N THR A 96 -6.83 -7.96 -16.59
CA THR A 96 -7.53 -9.04 -17.31
C THR A 96 -7.17 -9.05 -18.80
N LEU A 97 -7.07 -7.89 -19.44
CA LEU A 97 -6.77 -7.73 -20.86
C LEU A 97 -5.34 -8.21 -21.18
N ASN A 98 -4.37 -7.83 -20.36
CA ASN A 98 -2.98 -8.28 -20.48
C ASN A 98 -2.84 -9.79 -20.23
N ALA A 99 -3.57 -10.34 -19.25
CA ALA A 99 -3.56 -11.78 -19.00
C ALA A 99 -4.10 -12.58 -20.20
N ASN A 100 -5.17 -12.10 -20.84
CA ASN A 100 -5.76 -12.74 -22.03
C ASN A 100 -4.84 -12.63 -23.26
N ASN A 101 -4.22 -11.47 -23.51
CA ASN A 101 -3.22 -11.30 -24.57
C ASN A 101 -2.00 -12.21 -24.37
N LYS A 102 -1.52 -12.36 -23.13
CA LYS A 102 -0.41 -13.27 -22.81
C LYS A 102 -0.78 -14.74 -23.04
N LYS A 103 -2.03 -15.15 -22.73
CA LYS A 103 -2.54 -16.50 -22.99
C LYS A 103 -2.69 -16.78 -24.49
N ALA A 104 -3.15 -15.82 -25.28
CA ALA A 104 -3.26 -15.95 -26.74
C ALA A 104 -1.88 -16.15 -27.39
N ALA A 105 -0.87 -15.36 -27.00
CA ALA A 105 0.51 -15.50 -27.47
C ALA A 105 1.16 -16.83 -27.04
N GLY A 106 0.86 -17.32 -25.82
CA GLY A 106 1.36 -18.61 -25.33
C GLY A 106 0.75 -19.83 -26.06
N ARG A 107 -0.52 -19.73 -26.47
CA ARG A 107 -1.23 -20.80 -27.19
C ARG A 107 -0.75 -20.97 -28.63
N GLN A 108 -0.29 -19.89 -29.27
CA GLN A 108 0.32 -19.94 -30.61
C GLN A 108 1.71 -20.60 -30.60
N LYS A 109 2.54 -20.34 -29.58
CA LYS A 109 3.89 -20.94 -29.45
C LYS A 109 3.88 -22.44 -29.17
N THR A 110 2.94 -22.92 -28.34
CA THR A 110 2.78 -24.35 -28.05
C THR A 110 2.25 -25.14 -29.25
N ALA A 111 1.37 -24.56 -30.06
CA ALA A 111 0.88 -25.18 -31.29
C ALA A 111 1.97 -25.34 -32.37
N ALA A 112 2.90 -24.37 -32.49
CA ALA A 112 4.04 -24.45 -33.41
C ALA A 112 5.04 -25.56 -32.99
N ASN A 113 5.38 -25.64 -31.70
CA ASN A 113 6.30 -26.66 -31.17
C ASN A 113 5.75 -28.09 -31.31
N ASN A 114 4.44 -28.30 -31.14
CA ASN A 114 3.84 -29.62 -31.32
C ASN A 114 3.85 -30.09 -32.79
N LYS A 115 3.68 -29.17 -33.76
CA LYS A 115 3.84 -29.51 -35.18
C LYS A 115 5.27 -29.91 -35.49
N GLU A 116 6.26 -29.16 -35.01
CA GLU A 116 7.67 -29.46 -35.27
C GLU A 116 8.11 -30.79 -34.65
N GLN A 117 7.64 -31.10 -33.43
CA GLN A 117 7.88 -32.41 -32.80
C GLN A 117 7.19 -33.56 -33.55
N TYR A 118 5.99 -33.36 -34.10
CA TYR A 118 5.30 -34.39 -34.90
C TYR A 118 6.09 -34.75 -36.17
N PHE A 119 6.63 -33.75 -36.88
CA PHE A 119 7.46 -34.00 -38.07
C PHE A 119 8.80 -34.67 -37.73
N LYS A 120 9.46 -34.29 -36.63
CA LYS A 120 10.71 -34.93 -36.16
C LYS A 120 10.53 -36.39 -35.72
N ARG A 121 9.36 -36.75 -35.17
CA ARG A 121 9.05 -38.15 -34.80
C ARG A 121 8.73 -39.02 -36.01
N LYS A 122 8.22 -38.43 -37.10
CA LYS A 122 7.89 -39.16 -38.34
C LYS A 122 9.13 -39.52 -39.19
N THR A 123 10.24 -38.79 -39.03
CA THR A 123 11.51 -39.04 -39.73
C THR A 123 12.41 -40.08 -39.04
N ASN A 124 12.19 -40.34 -37.75
CA ASN A 124 12.93 -41.37 -37.02
C ASN A 124 12.24 -42.73 -37.23
N LYS A 125 12.74 -43.53 -38.19
CA LYS A 125 12.30 -44.92 -38.38
C LYS A 125 12.54 -45.73 -37.08
N PRO A 126 11.58 -46.56 -36.62
CA PRO A 126 11.77 -47.40 -35.45
C PRO A 126 12.91 -48.40 -35.71
N LYS A 127 13.89 -48.48 -34.80
CA LYS A 127 14.90 -49.54 -34.84
C LYS A 127 14.30 -50.81 -34.25
N PHE A 128 14.08 -51.82 -35.10
CA PHE A 128 13.71 -53.16 -34.64
C PHE A 128 14.95 -53.84 -34.03
N PRO A 129 14.89 -54.33 -32.78
CA PRO A 129 16.00 -55.02 -32.16
C PRO A 129 16.05 -56.46 -32.67
N GLY A 130 17.12 -56.80 -33.40
CA GLY A 130 17.40 -58.16 -33.84
C GLY A 130 17.84 -58.23 -35.30
N ALA A 131 19.10 -57.89 -35.57
CA ALA A 131 19.75 -58.30 -36.81
C ALA A 131 21.20 -58.69 -36.50
N LYS A 132 21.33 -60.00 -36.23
CA LYS A 132 22.53 -60.84 -36.09
C LYS A 132 23.41 -60.63 -34.87
#